data_AF-A0A4V6ASC9-F1
#
_entry.id   AF-A0A4V6ASC9-F1
#
_cell.length_a   1.000
_cell.length_b   1.000
_cell.length_c   1.000
_cell.angle_alpha   90.00
_cell.angle_beta   90.00
_cell.angle_gamma   90.00
#
_symmetry.space_group_name_H-M   'P 1'
#
loop_
_entity.id
_entity.type
_entity.pdbx_description
1 polymer ?
#
loop_
_entity_poly.entity_id
_entity_poly.type
_entity_poly.pdbx_seq_one_letter_code
_entity_poly.pdbx_strand_id
1 'polypeptide(L)'
;MANEAKPCPCDIGDRMDYGGLGQEVQIEHIKAYVVKPSSASYKAIIVIQDIFGWQLPNTRYMADMLAASGYIEVDAVLRYLKEQCGAKHIGAVGFCWGGVATHYLALQYPEIKAGVSVYGIVREREDRYDLKTPTLFIFGEKDDVIPLDLVSVLEAKLKEKCTVDYQVKIFLGQTHGFVHRKREDINPSDKPYIQEARTDMLNWLKKYM
;
A
#
# COMPACT_ATOMS: atom_id res chain seq x y z
N MET A 1 27.00 19.68 -13.59
CA MET A 1 26.54 19.55 -12.18
C MET A 1 25.06 19.85 -12.18
N ALA A 2 24.21 18.88 -11.83
CA ALA A 2 22.79 19.13 -11.68
C ALA A 2 22.57 20.20 -10.62
N ASN A 3 21.75 21.19 -10.94
CA ASN A 3 21.37 22.19 -9.96
C ASN A 3 20.38 21.54 -8.99
N GLU A 4 20.84 21.17 -7.79
CA GLU A 4 20.02 20.53 -6.76
C GLU A 4 18.78 21.36 -6.37
N ALA A 5 18.80 22.67 -6.63
CA ALA A 5 17.67 23.56 -6.40
C ALA A 5 16.49 23.35 -7.36
N LYS A 6 16.67 22.63 -8.49
CA LYS A 6 15.63 22.33 -9.49
C LYS A 6 15.86 20.96 -10.13
N PRO A 7 15.23 19.88 -9.62
CA PRO A 7 15.32 18.54 -10.19
C PRO A 7 14.84 18.55 -11.64
N CYS A 8 15.70 18.16 -12.59
CA CYS A 8 15.40 18.17 -14.02
C CYS A 8 15.14 16.74 -14.52
N PRO A 9 14.12 16.51 -15.36
CA PRO A 9 13.92 15.23 -16.06
C PRO A 9 15.09 14.83 -16.98
N CYS A 10 16.02 15.74 -17.25
CA CYS A 10 17.15 15.54 -18.14
C CYS A 10 18.36 14.82 -17.49
N ASP A 11 18.36 14.64 -16.16
CA ASP A 11 19.49 14.04 -15.41
C ASP A 11 18.99 13.02 -14.37
N ILE A 12 18.40 11.92 -14.87
CA ILE A 12 17.78 10.81 -14.12
C ILE A 12 18.87 9.80 -13.72
N GLY A 13 19.76 10.19 -12.82
CA GLY A 13 20.76 9.29 -12.22
C GLY A 13 20.54 9.11 -10.71
N ASP A 14 21.24 8.15 -10.11
CA ASP A 14 21.23 7.93 -8.67
C ASP A 14 21.81 9.11 -7.90
N ARG A 15 21.19 9.48 -6.77
CA ARG A 15 21.62 10.56 -5.89
C ARG A 15 21.84 10.03 -4.47
N MET A 16 23.10 9.77 -4.14
CA MET A 16 23.47 9.23 -2.81
C MET A 16 23.40 10.29 -1.68
N ASP A 17 23.58 11.58 -2.00
CA ASP A 17 23.69 12.68 -1.03
C ASP A 17 22.60 13.76 -1.16
N TYR A 18 21.35 13.37 -1.47
CA TYR A 18 20.26 14.32 -1.72
C TYR A 18 19.46 14.72 -0.47
N GLY A 19 19.43 16.02 -0.16
CA GLY A 19 18.79 16.56 1.05
C GLY A 19 17.27 16.72 1.01
N GLY A 20 16.67 16.76 -0.18
CA GLY A 20 15.23 17.00 -0.37
C GLY A 20 14.84 18.50 -0.41
N LEU A 21 13.82 18.83 -1.21
CA LEU A 21 13.24 20.18 -1.37
C LEU A 21 11.88 20.37 -0.69
N GLY A 22 11.24 19.26 -0.29
CA GLY A 22 10.01 19.23 0.48
C GLY A 22 10.25 19.43 1.97
N GLN A 23 9.20 19.19 2.73
CA GLN A 23 9.20 19.30 4.17
C GLN A 23 8.71 18.01 4.81
N GLU A 24 9.37 17.61 5.89
CA GLU A 24 8.85 16.59 6.79
C GLU A 24 7.66 17.19 7.53
N VAL A 25 6.51 16.55 7.41
CA VAL A 25 5.29 16.95 8.09
C VAL A 25 4.83 15.81 8.99
N GLN A 26 4.38 16.18 10.17
CA GLN A 26 3.67 15.29 11.08
C GLN A 26 2.18 15.44 10.78
N ILE A 27 1.59 14.44 10.12
CA ILE A 27 0.16 14.39 9.85
C ILE A 27 -0.43 13.39 10.83
N GLU A 28 -1.03 13.94 11.89
CA GLU A 28 -1.41 13.20 13.10
C GLU A 28 -0.22 12.41 13.67
N HIS A 29 -0.21 11.08 13.55
CA HIS A 29 0.80 10.18 14.08
C HIS A 29 1.74 9.63 12.99
N ILE A 30 1.68 10.21 11.79
CA ILE A 30 2.39 9.74 10.60
C ILE A 30 3.39 10.81 10.16
N LYS A 31 4.63 10.39 9.89
CA LYS A 31 5.65 11.25 9.28
C LYS A 31 5.61 11.06 7.78
N ALA A 32 5.23 12.12 7.08
CA ALA A 32 5.24 12.19 5.63
C ALA A 32 6.23 13.24 5.15
N TYR A 33 6.66 13.11 3.90
CA TYR A 33 7.49 14.10 3.23
C TYR A 33 6.68 14.71 2.08
N VAL A 34 6.32 15.97 2.26
CA VAL A 34 5.41 16.68 1.35
C VAL A 34 6.18 17.72 0.56
N VAL A 35 6.04 17.63 -0.75
CA VAL A 35 6.63 18.57 -1.70
C VAL A 35 5.50 19.24 -2.45
N LYS A 36 5.56 20.57 -2.56
CA LYS A 36 4.58 21.36 -3.30
C LYS A 36 5.24 21.98 -4.53
N PRO A 37 4.58 21.99 -5.70
CA PRO A 37 5.06 22.75 -6.84
C PRO A 37 5.16 24.25 -6.50
N SER A 38 6.07 24.94 -7.18
CA SER A 38 6.23 26.41 -7.05
C SER A 38 5.04 27.21 -7.60
N SER A 39 4.15 26.57 -8.37
CA SER A 39 2.92 27.15 -8.91
C SER A 39 1.69 26.36 -8.42
N ALA A 40 0.53 27.02 -8.30
CA ALA A 40 -0.72 26.37 -7.93
C ALA A 40 -1.04 25.19 -8.88
N SER A 41 -1.35 24.01 -8.32
CA SER A 41 -1.71 22.80 -9.06
C SER A 41 -2.89 22.11 -8.42
N TYR A 42 -3.77 21.53 -9.25
CA TYR A 42 -4.92 20.71 -8.84
C TYR A 42 -4.68 19.21 -9.08
N LYS A 43 -3.46 18.83 -9.48
CA LYS A 43 -3.10 17.44 -9.82
C LYS A 43 -2.30 16.83 -8.67
N ALA A 44 -2.55 15.56 -8.36
CA ALA A 44 -1.92 14.82 -7.26
C ALA A 44 -1.37 13.44 -7.75
N ILE A 45 -0.24 12.97 -7.20
CA ILE A 45 0.32 11.62 -7.39
C ILE A 45 0.81 11.12 -6.03
N ILE A 46 0.27 9.97 -5.66
CA ILE A 46 0.77 9.18 -4.55
C ILE A 46 2.06 8.48 -4.97
N VAL A 47 3.17 8.83 -4.33
CA VAL A 47 4.40 8.03 -4.41
C VAL A 47 4.34 7.00 -3.30
N ILE A 48 3.89 5.80 -3.65
CA ILE A 48 3.98 4.67 -2.73
C ILE A 48 5.43 4.18 -2.80
N GLN A 49 6.17 4.39 -1.71
CA GLN A 49 7.58 4.06 -1.60
C GLN A 49 7.83 2.57 -1.42
N ASP A 50 9.04 2.11 -1.76
CA ASP A 50 9.51 0.77 -1.42
C ASP A 50 9.76 0.62 0.09
N ILE A 51 9.98 -0.60 0.57
CA ILE A 51 10.06 -1.02 1.98
C ILE A 51 11.06 -0.24 2.85
N PHE A 52 11.99 0.49 2.24
CA PHE A 52 13.03 1.29 2.90
C PHE A 52 12.57 2.69 3.32
N GLY A 53 11.38 3.12 2.92
CA GLY A 53 10.80 4.38 3.37
C GLY A 53 11.21 5.63 2.57
N TRP A 54 10.58 6.77 2.88
CA TRP A 54 10.80 8.06 2.18
C TRP A 54 12.10 8.74 2.62
N GLN A 55 12.78 8.21 3.64
CA GLN A 55 14.03 8.76 4.13
C GLN A 55 15.19 8.45 3.18
N LEU A 56 15.02 7.51 2.24
CA LEU A 56 16.00 7.30 1.18
C LEU A 56 16.13 8.54 0.28
N PRO A 57 17.36 9.05 0.04
CA PRO A 57 17.62 10.20 -0.82
C PRO A 57 16.95 10.10 -2.20
N ASN A 58 17.00 8.92 -2.83
CA ASN A 58 16.37 8.69 -4.14
C ASN A 58 14.83 8.74 -4.09
N THR A 59 14.20 8.30 -3.00
CA THR A 59 12.74 8.39 -2.83
C THR A 59 12.31 9.85 -2.70
N ARG A 60 13.05 10.68 -1.95
CA ARG A 60 12.81 12.13 -1.87
C ARG A 60 13.05 12.83 -3.19
N TYR A 61 14.11 12.46 -3.92
CA TYR A 61 14.43 12.99 -5.24
C TYR A 61 13.30 12.72 -6.25
N MET A 62 12.77 11.49 -6.27
CA MET A 62 11.63 11.13 -7.11
C MET A 62 10.35 11.87 -6.73
N ALA A 63 10.06 12.01 -5.43
CA ALA A 63 8.93 12.80 -4.95
C ALA A 63 9.06 14.29 -5.34
N ASP A 64 10.27 14.86 -5.22
CA ASP A 64 10.55 16.24 -5.60
C ASP A 64 10.44 16.44 -7.13
N MET A 65 10.90 15.48 -7.95
CA MET A 65 10.72 15.50 -9.41
C MET A 65 9.25 15.46 -9.82
N LEU A 66 8.44 14.62 -9.14
CA LEU A 66 7.01 14.52 -9.42
C LEU A 66 6.26 15.79 -8.97
N ALA A 67 6.62 16.36 -7.83
CA ALA A 67 6.06 17.63 -7.40
C ALA A 67 6.47 18.80 -8.32
N ALA A 68 7.73 18.86 -8.79
CA ALA A 68 8.17 19.82 -9.80
C ALA A 68 7.40 19.67 -11.13
N SER A 69 6.85 18.48 -11.39
CA SER A 69 5.98 18.19 -12.54
C SER A 69 4.48 18.38 -12.25
N GLY A 70 4.11 18.78 -11.02
CA GLY A 70 2.77 19.24 -10.65
C GLY A 70 1.92 18.27 -9.82
N TYR A 71 2.49 17.29 -9.11
CA TYR A 71 1.76 16.22 -8.40
C TYR A 71 1.94 16.21 -6.84
N ILE A 72 1.08 15.49 -6.06
CA ILE A 72 0.91 15.51 -4.55
C ILE A 72 0.58 14.10 -3.92
N GLU A 73 1.14 13.75 -2.74
CA GLU A 73 1.37 12.41 -2.08
C GLU A 73 0.22 11.74 -1.24
N VAL A 74 0.41 10.53 -0.63
CA VAL A 74 -0.60 9.66 0.05
C VAL A 74 -1.49 10.40 1.05
N ASP A 75 -0.90 11.18 1.95
CA ASP A 75 -1.66 11.93 2.96
C ASP A 75 -2.50 13.02 2.29
N ALA A 76 -2.01 13.53 1.15
CA ALA A 76 -2.82 14.40 0.33
C ALA A 76 -3.97 13.67 -0.34
N VAL A 77 -3.88 12.36 -0.61
CA VAL A 77 -5.03 11.59 -1.10
C VAL A 77 -6.01 11.25 0.02
N LEU A 78 -5.58 10.85 1.21
CA LEU A 78 -6.51 10.66 2.33
C LEU A 78 -7.21 11.98 2.68
N ARG A 79 -6.46 13.08 2.72
CA ARG A 79 -7.02 14.43 2.92
C ARG A 79 -7.92 14.85 1.77
N TYR A 80 -7.54 14.63 0.51
CA TYR A 80 -8.37 14.95 -0.65
C TYR A 80 -9.68 14.14 -0.63
N LEU A 81 -9.62 12.85 -0.31
CA LEU A 81 -10.81 12.01 -0.18
C LEU A 81 -11.73 12.56 0.91
N LYS A 82 -11.20 12.92 2.09
CA LYS A 82 -11.99 13.47 3.20
C LYS A 82 -12.54 14.86 2.89
N GLU A 83 -11.69 15.81 2.50
CA GLU A 83 -12.02 17.23 2.38
C GLU A 83 -12.68 17.59 1.05
N GLN A 84 -12.20 17.00 -0.05
CA GLN A 84 -12.64 17.37 -1.40
C GLN A 84 -13.70 16.40 -1.93
N CYS A 85 -13.62 15.11 -1.60
CA CYS A 85 -14.63 14.12 -1.99
C CYS A 85 -15.68 13.84 -0.91
N GLY A 86 -15.52 14.38 0.31
CA GLY A 86 -16.45 14.15 1.42
C GLY A 86 -16.49 12.70 1.92
N ALA A 87 -15.46 11.90 1.65
CA ALA A 87 -15.38 10.50 2.05
C ALA A 87 -15.27 10.39 3.57
N LYS A 88 -16.27 9.77 4.20
CA LYS A 88 -16.32 9.56 5.66
C LYS A 88 -15.68 8.25 6.11
N HIS A 89 -15.66 7.25 5.23
CA HIS A 89 -15.09 5.93 5.46
C HIS A 89 -14.17 5.59 4.30
N ILE A 90 -12.90 5.28 4.61
CA ILE A 90 -11.88 4.96 3.63
C ILE A 90 -11.40 3.54 3.92
N GLY A 91 -11.37 2.70 2.89
CA GLY A 91 -10.76 1.37 2.93
C GLY A 91 -9.62 1.27 1.92
N ALA A 92 -8.74 0.30 2.13
CA ALA A 92 -7.64 0.00 1.24
C ALA A 92 -7.76 -1.44 0.74
N VAL A 93 -7.64 -1.62 -0.58
CA VAL A 93 -7.54 -2.93 -1.22
C VAL A 93 -6.29 -2.93 -2.08
N GLY A 94 -5.49 -3.96 -1.96
CA GLY A 94 -4.22 -4.04 -2.66
C GLY A 94 -3.90 -5.44 -3.12
N PHE A 95 -3.28 -5.54 -4.28
CA PHE A 95 -2.86 -6.80 -4.90
C PHE A 95 -1.34 -6.82 -5.03
N CYS A 96 -0.70 -7.93 -4.65
CA CYS A 96 0.76 -8.15 -4.76
C CYS A 96 1.48 -7.07 -3.95
N TRP A 97 2.30 -6.26 -4.59
CA TRP A 97 2.93 -5.11 -3.96
C TRP A 97 1.90 -4.12 -3.40
N GLY A 98 0.75 -3.93 -4.05
CA GLY A 98 -0.36 -3.18 -3.48
C GLY A 98 -0.92 -3.81 -2.20
N GLY A 99 -0.86 -5.13 -2.08
CA GLY A 99 -1.23 -5.86 -0.85
C GLY A 99 -0.24 -5.60 0.28
N VAL A 100 1.07 -5.55 -0.05
CA VAL A 100 2.11 -5.11 0.90
C VAL A 100 1.84 -3.67 1.36
N ALA A 101 1.51 -2.77 0.44
CA ALA A 101 1.14 -1.40 0.76
C ALA A 101 -0.12 -1.34 1.63
N THR A 102 -1.15 -2.14 1.34
CA THR A 102 -2.38 -2.20 2.14
C THR A 102 -2.10 -2.74 3.55
N HIS A 103 -1.24 -3.74 3.67
CA HIS A 103 -0.79 -4.23 4.97
C HIS A 103 -0.02 -3.14 5.73
N TYR A 104 0.91 -2.43 5.08
CA TYR A 104 1.60 -1.28 5.68
C TYR A 104 0.61 -0.20 6.15
N LEU A 105 -0.38 0.13 5.31
CA LEU A 105 -1.43 1.07 5.64
C LEU A 105 -2.21 0.64 6.88
N ALA A 106 -2.58 -0.64 6.98
CA ALA A 106 -3.28 -1.18 8.14
C ALA A 106 -2.44 -1.17 9.45
N LEU A 107 -1.11 -1.16 9.34
CA LEU A 107 -0.20 -1.03 10.49
C LEU A 107 -0.04 0.43 10.93
N GLN A 108 -0.14 1.38 10.00
CA GLN A 108 0.22 2.76 10.28
C GLN A 108 -0.98 3.70 10.44
N TYR A 109 -2.06 3.50 9.67
CA TYR A 109 -3.15 4.48 9.46
C TYR A 109 -4.52 3.99 10.04
N PRO A 110 -4.84 4.24 11.32
CA PRO A 110 -6.11 3.89 11.95
C PRO A 110 -7.33 4.63 11.36
N GLU A 111 -7.10 5.66 10.56
CA GLU A 111 -8.15 6.34 9.80
C GLU A 111 -8.73 5.49 8.66
N ILE A 112 -7.96 4.49 8.19
CA ILE A 112 -8.46 3.47 7.27
C ILE A 112 -9.33 2.51 8.09
N LYS A 113 -10.55 2.28 7.61
CA LYS A 113 -11.58 1.48 8.30
C LYS A 113 -11.50 -0.01 7.98
N ALA A 114 -10.96 -0.36 6.82
CA ALA A 114 -10.82 -1.74 6.38
C ALA A 114 -9.62 -1.90 5.45
N GLY A 115 -8.81 -2.94 5.66
CA GLY A 115 -7.77 -3.38 4.74
C GLY A 115 -8.11 -4.71 4.08
N VAL A 116 -7.84 -4.85 2.79
CA VAL A 116 -7.82 -6.15 2.09
C VAL A 116 -6.49 -6.31 1.36
N SER A 117 -5.59 -7.09 1.95
CA SER A 117 -4.32 -7.45 1.34
C SER A 117 -4.46 -8.76 0.56
N VAL A 118 -4.30 -8.69 -0.76
CA VAL A 118 -4.33 -9.86 -1.62
C VAL A 118 -2.90 -10.19 -2.05
N TYR A 119 -2.42 -11.36 -1.63
CA TYR A 119 -1.07 -11.90 -1.83
C TYR A 119 0.05 -10.87 -1.56
N GLY A 120 -0.06 -10.18 -0.41
CA GLY A 120 0.94 -9.21 0.06
C GLY A 120 1.19 -9.28 1.57
N ILE A 121 2.46 -9.33 1.97
CA ILE A 121 2.92 -9.32 3.37
C ILE A 121 4.13 -8.39 3.50
N VAL A 122 4.13 -7.48 4.48
CA VAL A 122 5.32 -6.68 4.82
C VAL A 122 6.39 -7.61 5.40
N ARG A 123 7.61 -7.60 4.84
CA ARG A 123 8.67 -8.56 5.21
C ARG A 123 9.74 -8.07 6.18
N GLU A 124 9.94 -6.75 6.26
CA GLU A 124 11.12 -6.17 6.93
C GLU A 124 10.84 -5.62 8.34
N ARG A 125 9.61 -5.76 8.83
CA ARG A 125 9.17 -5.12 10.09
C ARG A 125 8.89 -6.12 11.19
N GLU A 126 9.41 -5.95 12.39
CA GLU A 126 9.09 -6.83 13.52
C GLU A 126 7.66 -6.63 14.04
N ASP A 127 7.13 -5.41 13.89
CA ASP A 127 5.80 -4.99 14.33
C ASP A 127 4.70 -5.24 13.29
N ARG A 128 4.98 -6.00 12.22
CA ARG A 128 4.03 -6.26 11.11
C ARG A 128 2.73 -6.98 11.50
N TYR A 129 2.56 -7.32 12.77
CA TYR A 129 1.39 -8.04 13.29
C TYR A 129 0.50 -7.13 14.16
N ASP A 130 0.96 -5.91 14.46
CA ASP A 130 0.25 -4.93 15.28
C ASP A 130 -0.68 -4.08 14.40
N LEU A 131 -1.72 -4.74 13.86
CA LEU A 131 -2.68 -4.08 12.97
C LEU A 131 -3.51 -3.06 13.75
N LYS A 132 -3.65 -1.86 13.19
CA LYS A 132 -4.53 -0.80 13.70
C LYS A 132 -5.92 -0.80 13.06
N THR A 133 -6.05 -1.53 11.95
CA THR A 133 -7.26 -1.58 11.12
C THR A 133 -7.67 -3.02 10.83
N PRO A 134 -8.98 -3.35 10.87
CA PRO A 134 -9.44 -4.67 10.50
C PRO A 134 -8.98 -5.08 9.10
N THR A 135 -8.25 -6.21 9.00
CA THR A 135 -7.59 -6.60 7.76
C THR A 135 -7.90 -8.04 7.34
N LEU A 136 -8.35 -8.20 6.09
CA LEU A 136 -8.45 -9.48 5.40
C LEU A 136 -7.18 -9.71 4.58
N PHE A 137 -6.57 -10.88 4.73
CA PHE A 137 -5.47 -11.37 3.92
C PHE A 137 -5.93 -12.55 3.06
N ILE A 138 -5.65 -12.49 1.76
CA ILE A 138 -6.01 -13.54 0.79
C ILE A 138 -4.73 -14.08 0.15
N PHE A 139 -4.51 -15.40 0.22
CA PHE A 139 -3.35 -16.08 -0.36
C PHE A 139 -3.77 -17.29 -1.21
N GLY A 140 -2.90 -17.69 -2.13
CA GLY A 140 -3.00 -18.97 -2.84
C GLY A 140 -2.09 -20.02 -2.21
N GLU A 141 -2.53 -21.27 -2.17
CA GLU A 141 -1.71 -22.39 -1.65
C GLU A 141 -0.43 -22.62 -2.47
N LYS A 142 -0.50 -22.43 -3.79
CA LYS A 142 0.58 -22.64 -4.75
C LYS A 142 1.23 -21.31 -5.15
N ASP A 143 1.33 -20.37 -4.22
CA ASP A 143 1.96 -19.07 -4.44
C ASP A 143 3.49 -19.17 -4.21
N ASP A 144 4.25 -19.22 -5.30
CA ASP A 144 5.71 -19.27 -5.25
C ASP A 144 6.35 -17.94 -4.80
N VAL A 145 5.61 -16.83 -4.84
CA VAL A 145 6.08 -15.50 -4.42
C VAL A 145 5.88 -15.33 -2.92
N ILE A 146 4.72 -15.76 -2.41
CA ILE A 146 4.35 -15.73 -0.99
C ILE A 146 4.15 -17.17 -0.49
N PRO A 147 5.25 -17.87 -0.15
CA PRO A 147 5.15 -19.25 0.31
C PRO A 147 4.37 -19.38 1.64
N LEU A 148 3.76 -20.56 1.85
CA LEU A 148 2.81 -20.82 2.94
C LEU A 148 3.43 -20.77 4.34
N ASP A 149 4.74 -20.97 4.45
CA ASP A 149 5.47 -20.78 5.70
C ASP A 149 5.35 -19.33 6.20
N LEU A 150 5.49 -18.35 5.29
CA LEU A 150 5.30 -16.94 5.61
C LEU A 150 3.85 -16.63 6.02
N VAL A 151 2.87 -17.23 5.34
CA VAL A 151 1.45 -17.07 5.67
C VAL A 151 1.13 -17.67 7.04
N SER A 152 1.70 -18.83 7.34
CA SER A 152 1.51 -19.52 8.63
C SER A 152 2.10 -18.73 9.78
N VAL A 153 3.30 -18.15 9.60
CA VAL A 153 3.92 -17.26 10.58
C VAL A 153 3.08 -16.00 10.77
N LEU A 154 2.56 -15.41 9.70
CA LEU A 154 1.67 -14.25 9.77
C LEU A 154 0.43 -14.58 10.61
N GLU A 155 -0.30 -15.65 10.29
CA GLU A 155 -1.53 -16.01 11.02
C GLU A 155 -1.24 -16.34 12.48
N ALA A 156 -0.19 -17.10 12.77
CA ALA A 156 0.20 -17.43 14.13
C ALA A 156 0.52 -16.18 14.97
N LYS A 157 1.25 -15.22 14.39
CA LYS A 157 1.63 -13.99 15.09
C LYS A 157 0.48 -12.99 15.21
N LEU A 158 -0.41 -12.91 14.22
CA LEU A 158 -1.66 -12.16 14.34
C LEU A 158 -2.54 -12.73 15.45
N LYS A 159 -2.63 -14.06 15.57
CA LYS A 159 -3.37 -14.70 16.68
C LYS A 159 -2.79 -14.41 18.05
N GLU A 160 -1.48 -14.29 18.15
CA GLU A 160 -0.78 -13.97 19.40
C GLU A 160 -0.93 -12.50 19.80
N LYS A 161 -0.88 -11.57 18.83
CA LYS A 161 -0.63 -10.14 19.09
C LYS A 161 -1.72 -9.18 18.62
N CYS A 162 -2.48 -9.53 17.59
CA CYS A 162 -3.40 -8.60 16.93
C CYS A 162 -4.62 -8.34 17.82
N THR A 163 -4.93 -7.06 18.02
CA THR A 163 -6.06 -6.62 18.86
C THR A 163 -7.30 -6.22 18.06
N VAL A 164 -7.12 -5.97 16.76
CA VAL A 164 -8.22 -5.72 15.81
C VAL A 164 -8.65 -7.00 15.10
N ASP A 165 -9.84 -6.99 14.52
CA ASP A 165 -10.37 -8.13 13.77
C ASP A 165 -9.53 -8.41 12.51
N TYR A 166 -9.27 -9.66 12.20
CA TYR A 166 -8.50 -10.06 11.03
C TYR A 166 -8.96 -11.40 10.50
N GLN A 167 -8.69 -11.65 9.23
CA GLN A 167 -8.89 -12.95 8.63
C GLN A 167 -7.75 -13.27 7.68
N VAL A 168 -7.22 -14.49 7.76
CA VAL A 168 -6.27 -15.03 6.79
C VAL A 168 -6.99 -16.14 6.03
N LYS A 169 -7.08 -16.04 4.71
CA LYS A 169 -7.73 -17.05 3.88
C LYS A 169 -6.78 -17.55 2.80
N ILE A 170 -6.58 -18.87 2.78
CA ILE A 170 -5.74 -19.57 1.81
C ILE A 170 -6.65 -20.33 0.85
N PHE A 171 -6.49 -20.10 -0.45
CA PHE A 171 -7.25 -20.76 -1.51
C PHE A 171 -6.44 -21.92 -2.10
N LEU A 172 -6.96 -23.14 -1.92
CA LEU A 172 -6.31 -24.38 -2.37
C LEU A 172 -6.13 -24.41 -3.89
N GLY A 173 -4.97 -24.88 -4.34
CA GLY A 173 -4.60 -24.97 -5.74
C GLY A 173 -4.36 -23.64 -6.47
N GLN A 174 -4.60 -22.50 -5.83
CA GLN A 174 -4.46 -21.18 -6.45
C GLN A 174 -3.02 -20.66 -6.33
N THR A 175 -2.57 -19.91 -7.34
CA THR A 175 -1.22 -19.32 -7.39
C THR A 175 -1.26 -17.80 -7.16
N HIS A 176 -0.09 -17.17 -7.15
CA HIS A 176 0.02 -15.72 -7.19
C HIS A 176 -0.85 -15.10 -8.31
N GLY A 177 -1.52 -13.98 -8.00
CA GLY A 177 -2.32 -13.23 -8.99
C GLY A 177 -3.70 -13.81 -9.34
N PHE A 178 -4.10 -14.97 -8.78
CA PHE A 178 -5.33 -15.68 -9.23
C PHE A 178 -6.60 -14.81 -9.22
N VAL A 179 -6.75 -13.92 -8.24
CA VAL A 179 -7.95 -13.08 -8.03
C VAL A 179 -8.27 -12.15 -9.22
N HIS A 180 -7.26 -11.72 -9.99
CA HIS A 180 -7.44 -10.78 -11.10
C HIS A 180 -6.86 -11.25 -12.45
N ARG A 181 -6.57 -12.55 -12.60
CA ARG A 181 -6.05 -13.09 -13.87
C ARG A 181 -6.86 -12.62 -15.08
N LYS A 182 -6.17 -12.44 -16.20
CA LYS A 182 -6.82 -12.17 -17.49
C LYS A 182 -7.77 -13.31 -17.81
N ARG A 183 -8.87 -13.02 -18.50
CA ARG A 183 -9.93 -14.01 -18.77
C ARG A 183 -9.38 -15.22 -19.52
N GLU A 184 -8.38 -15.01 -20.37
CA GLU A 184 -7.72 -16.04 -21.17
C GLU A 184 -6.85 -16.98 -20.33
N ASP A 185 -6.38 -16.53 -19.16
CA ASP A 185 -5.47 -17.26 -18.25
C ASP A 185 -6.22 -17.95 -17.08
N ILE A 186 -7.57 -17.90 -17.09
CA ILE A 186 -8.41 -18.52 -16.05
C ILE A 186 -8.79 -19.92 -16.51
N ASN A 187 -8.27 -20.95 -15.82
CA ASN A 187 -8.82 -22.28 -15.97
C ASN A 187 -10.27 -22.29 -15.48
N PRO A 188 -11.20 -22.99 -16.15
CA PRO A 188 -12.60 -23.07 -15.70
C PRO A 188 -12.75 -23.51 -14.24
N SER A 189 -11.84 -24.37 -13.76
CA SER A 189 -11.77 -24.84 -12.37
C SER A 189 -11.42 -23.75 -11.35
N ASP A 190 -10.76 -22.67 -11.77
CA ASP A 190 -10.32 -21.59 -10.87
C ASP A 190 -11.44 -20.57 -10.61
N LYS A 191 -12.46 -20.53 -11.49
CA LYS A 191 -13.55 -19.55 -11.43
C LYS A 191 -14.27 -19.47 -10.08
N PRO A 192 -14.64 -20.58 -9.42
CA PRO A 192 -15.31 -20.52 -8.12
C PRO A 192 -14.44 -19.84 -7.06
N TYR A 193 -13.14 -20.16 -6.99
CA TYR A 193 -12.20 -19.57 -6.04
C TYR A 193 -11.98 -18.08 -6.29
N ILE A 194 -11.91 -17.66 -7.57
CA ILE A 194 -11.82 -16.25 -7.95
C ILE A 194 -13.08 -15.49 -7.50
N GLN A 195 -14.27 -16.07 -7.72
CA GLN A 195 -15.54 -15.47 -7.33
C GLN A 195 -15.65 -15.36 -5.81
N GLU A 196 -15.26 -16.40 -5.09
CA GLU A 196 -15.24 -16.44 -3.64
C GLU A 196 -14.28 -15.38 -3.07
N ALA A 197 -13.03 -15.32 -3.53
CA ALA A 197 -12.07 -14.31 -3.07
C ALA A 197 -12.54 -12.86 -3.30
N ARG A 198 -13.20 -12.60 -4.44
CA ARG A 198 -13.81 -11.28 -4.71
C ARG A 198 -15.01 -11.00 -3.81
N THR A 199 -15.80 -12.03 -3.53
CA THR A 199 -16.95 -11.93 -2.62
C THR A 199 -16.50 -11.65 -1.20
N ASP A 200 -15.48 -12.35 -0.71
CA ASP A 200 -14.90 -12.15 0.61
C ASP A 200 -14.36 -10.73 0.78
N MET A 201 -13.64 -10.22 -0.23
CA MET A 201 -13.18 -8.83 -0.26
C MET A 201 -14.34 -7.84 -0.10
N LEU A 202 -15.42 -7.99 -0.88
CA LEU A 202 -16.58 -7.09 -0.80
C LEU A 202 -17.31 -7.22 0.55
N ASN A 203 -17.45 -8.44 1.07
CA ASN A 203 -18.07 -8.69 2.36
C ASN A 203 -17.26 -8.08 3.50
N TRP A 204 -15.92 -8.16 3.44
CA TRP A 204 -15.04 -7.53 4.40
C TRP A 204 -15.23 -6.01 4.40
N LEU A 205 -15.15 -5.38 3.23
CA LEU A 205 -15.36 -3.94 3.11
C LEU A 205 -16.73 -3.53 3.64
N LYS A 206 -17.81 -4.24 3.27
CA LYS A 206 -19.18 -3.98 3.76
C LYS A 206 -19.32 -4.13 5.29
N LYS A 207 -18.51 -4.98 5.92
CA LYS A 207 -18.55 -5.20 7.37
C LYS A 207 -17.97 -4.02 8.15
N TYR A 208 -16.96 -3.33 7.61
CA TYR A 208 -16.20 -2.31 8.35
C TYR A 208 -16.28 -0.89 7.76
N MET A 209 -16.85 -0.73 6.56
CA MET A 209 -17.10 0.55 5.89
C MET A 209 -18.58 0.81 5.69
#